data_AF-A0ABC8YVS3-F1
#
_entry.id   AF-A0ABC8YVS3-F1
#
_cell.length_a   1.000
_cell.length_b   1.000
_cell.length_c   1.000
_cell.angle_alpha   90.00
_cell.angle_beta   90.00
_cell.angle_gamma   90.00
#
_symmetry.space_group_name_H-M   'P 1'
#
loop_
_entity.id
_entity.type
_entity.pdbx_description
1 polymer ?
#
loop_
_entity_poly.entity_id
_entity_poly.type
_entity_poly.pdbx_seq_one_letter_code
_entity_poly.pdbx_strand_id
1 'polypeptide(L)'
;MGFMSGEELVVTLAPVAVYWVYAGMYEALLAHTTVLDRYRLHSRRDEETKNIASRKDVVRGVLLQQAIQAAISVAVLKIEGHAAAAADGRAASPPAPAEAFLVVAARFGVAMLVLDAWQYFMHRLMHSVPYMYRRFHSWHHRVAAPYAYAAQYGHPVDGVLTETLSGAAAYLASGMSPRAAAAFFAFATVKGVDDHCGVAAPWNPLHAAFRNNAAYHDVHHQRGGGRRNFSQPFFVVWDRMLGTHAPYELRQRRDDGDGGGLEVRAFTKGQGQTTR
;
A
#
# COMPACT_ATOMS: atom_id res chain seq x y z
N MET A 1 22.12 12.43 -22.45
CA MET A 1 21.39 11.51 -21.54
C MET A 1 21.08 10.26 -22.32
N GLY A 2 21.63 9.10 -21.93
CA GLY A 2 21.28 7.83 -22.55
C GLY A 2 19.83 7.45 -22.26
N PHE A 3 19.16 6.82 -23.22
CA PHE A 3 17.85 6.20 -23.04
C PHE A 3 17.92 5.10 -21.97
N MET A 4 16.82 4.87 -21.25
CA MET A 4 16.74 3.79 -20.27
C MET A 4 16.90 2.43 -20.96
N SER A 5 17.57 1.49 -20.30
CA SER A 5 17.58 0.09 -20.75
C SER A 5 16.19 -0.54 -20.60
N GLY A 6 15.94 -1.64 -21.34
CA GLY A 6 14.67 -2.37 -21.20
C GLY A 6 14.43 -2.89 -19.78
N GLU A 7 15.50 -3.27 -19.07
CA GLU A 7 15.42 -3.70 -17.67
C GLU A 7 15.11 -2.53 -16.73
N GLU A 8 15.79 -1.39 -16.90
CA GLU A 8 15.49 -0.19 -16.11
C GLU A 8 14.04 0.26 -16.29
N LEU A 9 13.51 0.14 -17.51
CA LEU A 9 12.14 0.48 -17.84
C LEU A 9 11.15 -0.47 -17.15
N VAL A 10 11.41 -1.78 -17.17
CA VAL A 10 10.59 -2.76 -16.44
C VAL A 10 10.62 -2.50 -14.94
N VAL A 11 11.80 -2.33 -14.34
CA VAL A 11 11.95 -2.09 -12.90
C VAL A 11 11.20 -0.85 -12.45
N THR A 12 11.25 0.21 -13.26
CA THR A 12 10.66 1.51 -12.92
C THR A 12 9.15 1.55 -13.19
N LEU A 13 8.69 0.95 -14.29
CA LEU A 13 7.29 1.11 -14.74
C LEU A 13 6.38 -0.06 -14.37
N ALA A 14 6.91 -1.25 -14.06
CA ALA A 14 6.07 -2.41 -13.75
C ALA A 14 5.15 -2.16 -12.53
N PRO A 15 5.61 -1.62 -11.39
CA PRO A 15 4.72 -1.33 -10.27
C PRO A 15 3.63 -0.31 -10.64
N VAL A 16 3.97 0.71 -11.44
CA VAL A 16 3.01 1.72 -11.92
C VAL A 16 1.95 1.11 -12.83
N ALA A 17 2.35 0.26 -13.78
CA ALA A 17 1.40 -0.43 -14.66
C ALA A 17 0.48 -1.36 -13.85
N VAL A 18 1.03 -2.13 -12.93
CA VAL A 18 0.29 -3.04 -12.05
C VAL A 18 -0.69 -2.26 -11.17
N TYR A 19 -0.30 -1.11 -10.63
CA TYR A 19 -1.18 -0.22 -9.86
C TYR A 19 -2.46 0.10 -10.63
N TRP A 20 -2.32 0.67 -11.83
CA TRP A 20 -3.45 1.14 -12.61
C TRP A 20 -4.31 0.00 -13.16
N VAL A 21 -3.70 -1.14 -13.53
CA VAL A 21 -4.44 -2.33 -13.95
C VAL A 21 -5.28 -2.89 -12.78
N TYR A 22 -4.67 -3.08 -11.62
CA TYR A 22 -5.32 -3.70 -10.49
C TYR A 22 -6.38 -2.78 -9.85
N ALA A 23 -6.07 -1.49 -9.69
CA ALA A 23 -7.03 -0.52 -9.20
C ALA A 23 -8.17 -0.29 -10.21
N GLY A 24 -7.84 -0.20 -11.51
CA GLY A 24 -8.83 -0.07 -12.59
C GLY A 24 -9.77 -1.27 -12.69
N MET A 25 -9.30 -2.47 -12.38
CA MET A 25 -10.15 -3.67 -12.28
C MET A 25 -11.22 -3.52 -11.20
N TYR A 26 -10.86 -3.06 -10.00
CA TYR A 26 -11.84 -2.78 -8.93
C TYR A 26 -12.86 -1.73 -9.35
N GLU A 27 -12.40 -0.62 -9.96
CA GLU A 27 -13.31 0.43 -10.45
C GLU A 27 -14.26 -0.09 -11.54
N ALA A 28 -13.76 -0.85 -12.51
CA ALA A 28 -14.58 -1.41 -13.58
C ALA A 28 -15.63 -2.39 -13.03
N LEU A 29 -15.23 -3.27 -12.10
CA LEU A 29 -16.16 -4.22 -11.46
C LEU A 29 -17.23 -3.50 -10.65
N LEU A 30 -16.87 -2.48 -9.87
CA LEU A 30 -17.80 -1.71 -9.05
C LEU A 30 -18.70 -0.77 -9.86
N ALA A 31 -18.25 -0.31 -11.04
CA ALA A 31 -19.03 0.56 -11.91
C ALA A 31 -20.02 -0.21 -12.79
N HIS A 32 -19.63 -1.39 -13.28
CA HIS A 32 -20.36 -2.11 -14.33
C HIS A 32 -21.05 -3.40 -13.86
N THR A 33 -20.84 -3.82 -12.61
CA THR A 33 -21.47 -5.02 -12.05
C THR A 33 -21.97 -4.75 -10.63
N THR A 34 -22.82 -5.64 -10.12
CA THR A 34 -23.31 -5.62 -8.73
C THR A 34 -22.67 -6.71 -7.86
N VAL A 35 -21.73 -7.48 -8.42
CA VAL A 35 -21.14 -8.67 -7.78
C VAL A 35 -20.41 -8.30 -6.49
N LEU A 36 -19.80 -7.12 -6.44
CA LEU A 36 -19.04 -6.63 -5.31
C LEU A 36 -19.85 -5.74 -4.34
N ASP A 37 -21.06 -5.32 -4.71
CA ASP A 37 -21.82 -4.31 -3.94
C ASP A 37 -22.08 -4.77 -2.51
N ARG A 38 -22.47 -6.03 -2.33
CA ARG A 38 -22.70 -6.63 -1.00
C ARG A 38 -21.45 -6.75 -0.11
N TYR A 39 -20.26 -6.50 -0.65
CA TYR A 39 -18.98 -6.55 0.06
C TYR A 39 -18.32 -5.18 0.22
N ARG A 40 -18.93 -4.10 -0.30
CA ARG A 40 -18.39 -2.75 -0.15
C ARG A 40 -18.41 -2.33 1.31
N LEU A 41 -17.34 -1.68 1.77
CA LEU A 41 -17.24 -1.12 3.11
C LEU A 41 -17.93 0.24 3.22
N HIS A 42 -18.06 0.96 2.10
CA HIS A 42 -18.73 2.25 1.97
C HIS A 42 -19.79 2.21 0.86
N SER A 43 -20.92 2.88 1.08
CA SER A 43 -21.89 3.07 -0.02
C SER A 43 -21.33 4.03 -1.08
N ARG A 44 -21.94 4.07 -2.27
CA ARG A 44 -21.56 5.04 -3.30
C ARG A 44 -21.72 6.48 -2.81
N ARG A 45 -22.80 6.75 -2.07
CA ARG A 45 -23.03 8.04 -1.44
C ARG A 45 -21.95 8.38 -0.41
N ASP A 46 -21.50 7.41 0.39
CA ASP A 46 -20.39 7.61 1.33
C ASP A 46 -19.12 8.06 0.59
N GLU A 47 -18.76 7.39 -0.49
CA GLU A 47 -17.60 7.76 -1.33
C GLU A 47 -17.73 9.16 -1.97
N GLU A 48 -18.95 9.56 -2.35
CA GLU A 48 -19.22 10.87 -2.96
C GLU A 48 -19.28 12.02 -1.95
N THR A 49 -19.72 11.75 -0.72
CA THR A 49 -20.04 12.79 0.26
C THR A 49 -19.03 12.91 1.40
N LYS A 50 -18.32 11.82 1.76
CA LYS A 50 -17.31 11.84 2.84
C LYS A 50 -15.93 12.21 2.34
N ASN A 51 -15.63 11.99 1.06
CA ASN A 51 -14.34 12.30 0.48
C ASN A 51 -14.25 13.80 0.14
N ILE A 52 -13.22 14.46 0.67
CA ILE A 52 -12.94 15.87 0.45
C ILE A 52 -12.18 16.05 -0.88
N ALA A 53 -11.28 15.12 -1.21
CA ALA A 53 -10.55 15.16 -2.47
C ALA A 53 -11.41 14.65 -3.63
N SER A 54 -11.46 15.38 -4.74
CA SER A 54 -12.15 14.89 -5.94
C SER A 54 -11.37 13.74 -6.57
N ARG A 55 -12.07 12.85 -7.29
CA ARG A 55 -11.44 11.76 -8.05
C ARG A 55 -10.33 12.26 -9.00
N LYS A 56 -10.51 13.47 -9.57
CA LYS A 56 -9.50 14.13 -10.43
C LYS A 56 -8.25 14.56 -9.65
N ASP A 57 -8.43 15.08 -8.44
CA ASP A 57 -7.31 15.44 -7.56
C ASP A 57 -6.54 14.19 -7.14
N VAL A 58 -7.25 13.10 -6.87
CA VAL A 58 -6.66 11.80 -6.55
C VAL A 58 -5.79 11.29 -7.70
N VAL A 59 -6.32 11.22 -8.92
CA VAL A 59 -5.55 10.78 -10.10
C VAL A 59 -4.31 11.66 -10.31
N ARG A 60 -4.45 12.99 -10.22
CA ARG A 60 -3.31 13.92 -10.37
C ARG A 60 -2.25 13.72 -9.29
N GLY A 61 -2.68 13.55 -8.04
CA GLY A 61 -1.78 13.33 -6.90
C GLY A 61 -1.01 12.02 -7.04
N VAL A 62 -1.69 10.93 -7.41
CA VAL A 62 -1.07 9.63 -7.63
C VAL A 62 -0.07 9.66 -8.79
N LEU A 63 -0.43 10.27 -9.93
CA LEU A 63 0.49 10.41 -11.06
C LEU A 63 1.74 11.24 -10.70
N LEU A 64 1.58 12.30 -9.91
CA LEU A 64 2.71 13.08 -9.39
C LEU A 64 3.61 12.23 -8.49
N GLN A 65 3.00 11.48 -7.56
CA GLN A 65 3.72 10.60 -6.64
C GLN A 65 4.51 9.52 -7.41
N GLN A 66 3.88 8.86 -8.38
CA GLN A 66 4.49 7.85 -9.24
C GLN A 66 5.61 8.44 -10.12
N ALA A 67 5.46 9.68 -10.62
CA ALA A 67 6.52 10.36 -11.36
C ALA A 67 7.75 10.63 -10.49
N ILE A 68 7.56 11.05 -9.23
CA ILE A 68 8.64 11.24 -8.27
C ILE A 68 9.33 9.91 -7.97
N GLN A 69 8.57 8.85 -7.71
CA GLN A 69 9.09 7.50 -7.47
C GLN A 69 9.88 6.97 -8.66
N ALA A 70 9.36 7.14 -9.87
CA ALA A 70 10.04 6.73 -11.09
C ALA A 70 11.37 7.48 -11.29
N ALA A 71 11.38 8.80 -11.05
CA ALA A 71 12.59 9.60 -11.13
C ALA A 71 13.67 9.15 -10.11
N ILE A 72 13.26 8.86 -8.87
CA ILE A 72 14.16 8.35 -7.84
C ILE A 72 14.67 6.95 -8.20
N SER A 73 13.79 6.05 -8.66
CA SER A 73 14.15 4.70 -9.11
C SER A 73 15.22 4.75 -10.21
N VAL A 74 15.02 5.58 -11.24
CA VAL A 74 16.00 5.77 -12.32
C VAL A 74 17.32 6.30 -11.79
N ALA A 75 17.29 7.24 -10.85
CA ALA A 75 18.50 7.79 -10.26
C ALA A 75 19.30 6.72 -9.48
N VAL A 76 18.61 5.90 -8.68
CA VAL A 76 19.23 4.79 -7.92
C VAL A 76 19.85 3.77 -8.87
N LEU A 77 19.10 3.31 -9.88
CA LEU A 77 19.60 2.32 -10.84
C LEU A 77 20.85 2.81 -11.60
N LYS A 78 20.90 4.10 -11.94
CA LYS A 78 22.08 4.71 -12.57
C LYS A 78 23.28 4.77 -11.63
N ILE A 79 23.05 5.11 -10.36
CA ILE A 79 24.12 5.13 -9.35
C ILE A 79 24.69 3.72 -9.15
N GLU A 80 23.82 2.71 -9.03
CA GLU A 80 24.23 1.31 -8.90
C GLU A 80 24.95 0.81 -10.14
N GLY A 81 24.45 1.13 -11.33
CA GLY A 81 25.10 0.77 -12.60
C GLY A 81 26.49 1.39 -12.73
N HIS A 82 26.67 2.67 -12.35
CA HIS A 82 27.99 3.30 -12.33
C HIS A 82 28.92 2.68 -11.27
N ALA A 83 28.40 2.36 -10.07
CA ALA A 83 29.18 1.73 -9.01
C ALA A 83 29.64 0.31 -9.41
N ALA A 84 28.76 -0.47 -10.04
CA ALA A 84 29.08 -1.78 -10.59
C ALA A 84 30.14 -1.66 -11.70
N ALA A 85 29.96 -0.74 -12.66
CA ALA A 85 30.94 -0.52 -13.73
C ALA A 85 32.31 -0.07 -13.20
N ALA A 86 32.35 0.72 -12.13
CA ALA A 86 33.59 1.12 -11.48
C ALA A 86 34.27 -0.05 -10.72
N ALA A 87 33.49 -0.98 -10.16
CA ALA A 87 33.99 -2.18 -9.50
C ALA A 87 34.48 -3.25 -10.50
N ASP A 88 33.80 -3.37 -11.65
CA ASP A 88 34.04 -4.35 -12.72
C ASP A 88 35.18 -3.96 -13.68
N GLY A 89 36.06 -3.02 -13.31
CA GLY A 89 37.35 -2.78 -13.99
C GLY A 89 38.29 -4.01 -14.04
N ARG A 90 37.83 -5.18 -13.57
CA ARG A 90 38.44 -6.50 -13.70
C ARG A 90 37.45 -7.39 -14.46
N ALA A 91 37.95 -8.06 -15.50
CA ALA A 91 37.25 -8.95 -16.46
C ALA A 91 35.80 -9.33 -16.11
N ALA A 92 34.89 -9.14 -17.09
CA ALA A 92 33.47 -9.49 -17.00
C ALA A 92 33.29 -10.88 -16.38
N SER A 93 32.70 -10.92 -15.18
CA SER A 93 32.35 -12.18 -14.54
C SER A 93 31.27 -12.88 -15.38
N PRO A 94 31.29 -14.23 -15.47
CA PRO A 94 30.23 -14.95 -16.15
C PRO A 94 28.86 -14.61 -15.53
N PRO A 95 27.77 -14.66 -16.31
CA PRO A 95 26.44 -14.37 -15.79
C PRO A 95 26.16 -15.26 -14.57
N ALA A 96 25.75 -14.63 -13.47
CA ALA A 96 25.42 -15.36 -12.26
C ALA A 96 24.33 -16.41 -12.55
N PRO A 97 24.43 -17.62 -11.96
CA PRO A 97 23.40 -18.63 -12.14
C PRO A 97 22.05 -18.12 -11.64
N ALA A 98 20.96 -18.65 -12.21
CA ALA A 98 19.62 -18.33 -11.76
C ALA A 98 19.49 -18.58 -10.25
N GLU A 99 19.03 -17.58 -9.52
CA GLU A 99 18.94 -17.66 -8.07
C GLU A 99 17.90 -18.70 -7.65
N ALA A 100 18.24 -19.54 -6.68
CA ALA A 100 17.34 -20.57 -6.19
C ALA A 100 16.06 -19.94 -5.62
N PHE A 101 14.90 -20.55 -5.92
CA PHE A 101 13.59 -20.05 -5.50
C PHE A 101 13.53 -19.72 -3.99
N LEU A 102 14.10 -20.58 -3.14
CA LEU A 102 14.11 -20.37 -1.69
C LEU A 102 14.90 -19.11 -1.27
N VAL A 103 15.96 -18.75 -2.00
CA VAL A 103 16.73 -17.55 -1.73
C VAL A 103 15.91 -16.32 -2.11
N VAL A 104 15.27 -16.32 -3.27
CA VAL A 104 14.36 -15.23 -3.68
C VAL A 104 13.22 -15.08 -2.67
N ALA A 105 12.61 -16.19 -2.23
CA ALA A 105 11.55 -16.19 -1.24
C ALA A 105 12.01 -15.64 0.13
N ALA A 106 13.23 -16.00 0.57
CA ALA A 106 13.81 -15.47 1.81
C ALA A 106 14.04 -13.95 1.71
N ARG A 107 14.56 -13.47 0.58
CA ARG A 107 14.75 -12.02 0.33
C ARG A 107 13.43 -11.27 0.31
N PHE A 108 12.38 -11.84 -0.29
CA PHE A 108 11.02 -11.30 -0.22
C PHE A 108 10.56 -11.21 1.24
N GLY A 109 10.78 -12.25 2.05
CA GLY A 109 10.45 -12.24 3.47
C GLY A 109 11.16 -11.10 4.23
N VAL A 110 12.47 -10.93 4.01
CA VAL A 110 13.23 -9.81 4.60
C VAL A 110 12.65 -8.46 4.14
N ALA A 111 12.39 -8.31 2.85
CA ALA A 111 11.83 -7.07 2.29
C ALA A 111 10.45 -6.76 2.90
N MET A 112 9.56 -7.74 3.06
CA MET A 112 8.26 -7.55 3.71
C MET A 112 8.42 -7.06 5.15
N LEU A 113 9.30 -7.68 5.94
CA LEU A 113 9.50 -7.31 7.35
C LEU A 113 10.07 -5.89 7.50
N VAL A 114 11.03 -5.51 6.65
CA VAL A 114 11.63 -4.16 6.67
C VAL A 114 10.63 -3.11 6.20
N LEU A 115 9.89 -3.40 5.12
CA LEU A 115 8.86 -2.51 4.60
C LEU A 115 7.77 -2.26 5.65
N ASP A 116 7.23 -3.33 6.25
CA ASP A 116 6.20 -3.25 7.30
C ASP A 116 6.66 -2.47 8.53
N ALA A 117 7.92 -2.71 8.97
CA ALA A 117 8.48 -1.99 10.10
C ALA A 117 8.56 -0.49 9.82
N TRP A 118 9.17 -0.12 8.68
CA TRP A 118 9.31 1.29 8.31
C TRP A 118 7.95 1.97 8.19
N GLN A 119 7.04 1.36 7.42
CA GLN A 119 5.70 1.88 7.19
C GLN A 119 4.95 2.07 8.50
N TYR A 120 4.93 1.07 9.39
CA TYR A 120 4.29 1.20 10.69
C TYR A 120 4.83 2.38 11.49
N PHE A 121 6.15 2.48 11.67
CA PHE A 121 6.74 3.52 12.51
C PHE A 121 6.57 4.91 11.92
N MET A 122 6.74 5.06 10.59
CA MET A 122 6.55 6.35 9.92
C MET A 122 5.08 6.78 9.94
N HIS A 123 4.15 5.85 9.67
CA HIS A 123 2.72 6.13 9.69
C HIS A 123 2.25 6.52 11.09
N ARG A 124 2.67 5.78 12.12
CA ARG A 124 2.41 6.13 13.52
C ARG A 124 3.02 7.48 13.90
N LEU A 125 4.25 7.77 13.47
CA LEU A 125 4.91 9.06 13.71
C LEU A 125 4.12 10.21 13.09
N MET A 126 3.68 10.04 11.84
CA MET A 126 2.87 11.04 11.12
C MET A 126 1.56 11.35 11.83
N HIS A 127 0.92 10.36 12.45
CA HIS A 127 -0.28 10.58 13.27
C HIS A 127 0.01 11.12 14.68
N SER A 128 1.16 10.78 15.25
CA SER A 128 1.51 11.15 16.63
C SER A 128 2.06 12.58 16.72
N VAL A 129 2.69 13.08 15.65
CA VAL A 129 3.24 14.44 15.57
C VAL A 129 2.24 15.36 14.87
N PRO A 130 1.59 16.32 15.57
CA PRO A 130 0.53 17.14 14.99
C PRO A 130 0.94 17.95 13.75
N TYR A 131 2.21 18.36 13.67
CA TYR A 131 2.75 19.03 12.50
C TYR A 131 2.77 18.11 11.27
N MET A 132 3.29 16.89 11.41
CA MET A 132 3.39 15.93 10.31
C MET A 132 2.00 15.51 9.82
N TYR A 133 1.06 15.26 10.73
CA TYR A 133 -0.33 14.98 10.38
C TYR A 133 -0.93 16.14 9.59
N ARG A 134 -0.98 17.34 10.18
CA ARG A 134 -1.68 18.48 9.55
C ARG A 134 -1.06 18.87 8.22
N ARG A 135 0.27 18.81 8.10
CA ARG A 135 0.96 19.28 6.89
C ARG A 135 0.99 18.24 5.78
N PHE A 136 1.20 16.97 6.11
CA PHE A 136 1.47 15.92 5.12
C PHE A 136 0.36 14.88 5.11
N HIS A 137 0.24 14.10 6.20
CA HIS A 137 -0.57 12.88 6.19
C HIS A 137 -2.09 13.15 6.17
N SER A 138 -2.54 14.34 6.58
CA SER A 138 -3.95 14.73 6.46
C SER A 138 -4.45 14.77 5.01
N TRP A 139 -3.55 14.86 4.01
CA TRP A 139 -3.92 14.79 2.59
C TRP A 139 -4.46 13.41 2.23
N HIS A 140 -3.79 12.35 2.70
CA HIS A 140 -4.23 10.98 2.53
C HIS A 140 -5.63 10.78 3.14
N HIS A 141 -5.83 11.30 4.36
CA HIS A 141 -7.12 11.28 5.06
C HIS A 141 -8.20 12.20 4.47
N ARG A 142 -7.95 12.92 3.36
CA ARG A 142 -9.02 13.58 2.60
C ARG A 142 -9.89 12.57 1.86
N VAL A 143 -9.43 11.33 1.71
CA VAL A 143 -10.23 10.20 1.24
C VAL A 143 -10.65 9.38 2.46
N ALA A 144 -11.74 9.79 3.10
CA ALA A 144 -12.27 9.17 4.31
C ALA A 144 -13.05 7.87 4.05
N ALA A 145 -13.54 7.67 2.82
CA ALA A 145 -14.09 6.41 2.31
C ALA A 145 -13.15 5.91 1.21
N PRO A 146 -12.11 5.12 1.56
CA PRO A 146 -11.08 4.68 0.62
C PRO A 146 -11.64 3.84 -0.52
N TYR A 147 -11.01 3.99 -1.69
CA TYR A 147 -11.24 3.21 -2.90
C TYR A 147 -9.91 2.92 -3.59
N ALA A 148 -9.89 1.95 -4.50
CA ALA A 148 -8.67 1.26 -4.93
C ALA A 148 -7.54 2.19 -5.43
N TYR A 149 -7.83 3.13 -6.34
CA TYR A 149 -6.81 4.03 -6.88
C TYR A 149 -6.51 5.25 -6.00
N ALA A 150 -7.08 5.34 -4.80
CA ALA A 150 -6.67 6.32 -3.79
C ALA A 150 -5.50 5.83 -2.91
N ALA A 151 -5.05 4.57 -3.08
CA ALA A 151 -4.03 3.94 -2.24
C ALA A 151 -2.70 4.73 -2.16
N GLN A 152 -2.32 5.41 -3.23
CA GLN A 152 -1.11 6.25 -3.29
C GLN A 152 -1.42 7.76 -3.26
N TYR A 153 -2.64 8.15 -2.90
CA TYR A 153 -2.98 9.56 -2.79
C TYR A 153 -2.51 10.14 -1.46
N GLY A 154 -1.64 11.15 -1.54
CA GLY A 154 -1.11 11.83 -0.39
C GLY A 154 -0.31 13.08 -0.76
N HIS A 155 0.27 13.71 0.25
CA HIS A 155 1.22 14.80 0.03
C HIS A 155 2.55 14.22 -0.49
N PRO A 156 3.28 14.83 -1.44
CA PRO A 156 4.51 14.26 -2.00
C PRO A 156 5.58 13.92 -0.94
N VAL A 157 5.74 14.76 0.07
CA VAL A 157 6.64 14.49 1.22
C VAL A 157 6.20 13.26 2.01
N ASP A 158 4.89 13.04 2.17
CA ASP A 158 4.39 11.82 2.81
C ASP A 158 4.82 10.61 2.00
N GLY A 159 4.45 10.56 0.71
CA GLY A 159 4.79 9.42 -0.14
C GLY A 159 6.30 9.19 -0.32
N VAL A 160 7.15 10.22 -0.24
CA VAL A 160 8.61 10.01 -0.18
C VAL A 160 9.00 9.32 1.14
N LEU A 161 8.51 9.80 2.28
CA LEU A 161 8.88 9.28 3.60
C LEU A 161 8.30 7.88 3.88
N THR A 162 7.04 7.63 3.50
CA THR A 162 6.36 6.36 3.70
C THR A 162 6.71 5.39 2.58
N GLU A 163 6.40 5.68 1.32
CA GLU A 163 6.57 4.72 0.22
C GLU A 163 8.02 4.64 -0.29
N THR A 164 8.62 5.74 -0.71
CA THR A 164 9.93 5.69 -1.41
C THR A 164 11.06 5.24 -0.48
N LEU A 165 11.15 5.82 0.72
CA LEU A 165 12.22 5.45 1.67
C LEU A 165 12.01 4.06 2.27
N SER A 166 10.77 3.61 2.51
CA SER A 166 10.54 2.22 2.95
C SER A 166 10.93 1.22 1.86
N GLY A 167 10.58 1.50 0.60
CA GLY A 167 10.96 0.67 -0.54
C GLY A 167 12.48 0.60 -0.70
N ALA A 168 13.18 1.74 -0.63
CA ALA A 168 14.63 1.77 -0.66
C ALA A 168 15.25 0.96 0.48
N ALA A 169 14.74 1.09 1.71
CA ALA A 169 15.22 0.31 2.85
C ALA A 169 14.99 -1.19 2.64
N ALA A 170 13.82 -1.59 2.16
CA ALA A 170 13.50 -3.00 1.87
C ALA A 170 14.37 -3.58 0.75
N TYR A 171 14.63 -2.81 -0.31
CA TYR A 171 15.52 -3.21 -1.41
C TYR A 171 16.95 -3.43 -0.92
N LEU A 172 17.53 -2.45 -0.22
CA LEU A 172 18.89 -2.53 0.29
C LEU A 172 19.07 -3.66 1.31
N ALA A 173 18.13 -3.80 2.25
CA ALA A 173 18.22 -4.79 3.31
C ALA A 173 18.04 -6.25 2.83
N SER A 174 17.24 -6.45 1.77
CA SER A 174 17.00 -7.78 1.21
C SER A 174 18.08 -8.24 0.25
N GLY A 175 18.89 -7.33 -0.30
CA GLY A 175 19.91 -7.65 -1.30
C GLY A 175 19.34 -8.24 -2.59
N MET A 176 18.06 -7.94 -2.90
CA MET A 176 17.42 -8.38 -4.13
C MET A 176 18.12 -7.80 -5.36
N SER A 177 18.13 -8.55 -6.46
CA SER A 177 18.44 -7.97 -7.76
C SER A 177 17.35 -6.96 -8.18
N PRO A 178 17.65 -6.00 -9.08
CA PRO A 178 16.63 -5.06 -9.58
C PRO A 178 15.38 -5.75 -10.12
N ARG A 179 15.53 -6.89 -10.80
CA ARG A 179 14.40 -7.67 -11.33
C ARG A 179 13.56 -8.33 -10.23
N ALA A 180 14.19 -8.89 -9.20
CA ALA A 180 13.47 -9.44 -8.05
C ALA A 180 12.76 -8.33 -7.27
N ALA A 181 13.40 -7.17 -7.13
CA ALA A 181 12.81 -5.98 -6.52
C ALA A 181 11.58 -5.48 -7.31
N ALA A 182 11.63 -5.46 -8.64
CA ALA A 182 10.50 -5.10 -9.48
C ALA A 182 9.28 -6.01 -9.23
N ALA A 183 9.51 -7.33 -9.14
CA ALA A 183 8.46 -8.29 -8.82
C ALA A 183 7.92 -8.10 -7.39
N PHE A 184 8.81 -7.85 -6.42
CA PHE A 184 8.41 -7.56 -5.04
C PHE A 184 7.57 -6.28 -4.94
N PHE A 185 7.99 -5.19 -5.57
CA PHE A 185 7.26 -3.92 -5.53
C PHE A 185 5.95 -3.99 -6.30
N ALA A 186 5.88 -4.71 -7.43
CA ALA A 186 4.61 -5.00 -8.08
C ALA A 186 3.63 -5.72 -7.13
N PHE A 187 4.10 -6.71 -6.37
CA PHE A 187 3.29 -7.39 -5.37
C PHE A 187 2.89 -6.48 -4.19
N ALA A 188 3.82 -5.68 -3.67
CA ALA A 188 3.55 -4.70 -2.61
C ALA A 188 2.53 -3.65 -3.07
N THR A 189 2.59 -3.23 -4.34
CA THR A 189 1.61 -2.33 -4.96
C THR A 189 0.22 -2.98 -5.01
N VAL A 190 0.12 -4.23 -5.46
CA VAL A 190 -1.15 -4.98 -5.43
C VAL A 190 -1.71 -5.01 -4.01
N LYS A 191 -0.87 -5.32 -3.02
CA LYS A 191 -1.28 -5.38 -1.62
C LYS A 191 -1.77 -4.02 -1.10
N GLY A 192 -1.05 -2.94 -1.39
CA GLY A 192 -1.45 -1.59 -0.99
C GLY A 192 -2.76 -1.15 -1.62
N VAL A 193 -2.99 -1.44 -2.91
CA VAL A 193 -4.28 -1.19 -3.57
C VAL A 193 -5.41 -2.01 -2.95
N ASP A 194 -5.15 -3.29 -2.64
CA ASP A 194 -6.11 -4.18 -1.99
C ASP A 194 -6.51 -3.67 -0.60
N ASP A 195 -5.56 -3.15 0.18
CA ASP A 195 -5.81 -2.55 1.50
C ASP A 195 -6.67 -1.29 1.45
N HIS A 196 -6.79 -0.65 0.29
CA HIS A 196 -7.60 0.56 0.10
C HIS A 196 -8.82 0.33 -0.79
N CYS A 197 -9.03 -0.89 -1.31
CA CYS A 197 -10.03 -1.13 -2.36
C CYS A 197 -11.48 -0.89 -1.94
N GLY A 198 -11.73 -0.74 -0.63
CA GLY A 198 -13.08 -0.50 -0.09
C GLY A 198 -14.00 -1.72 -0.20
N VAL A 199 -13.45 -2.91 -0.47
CA VAL A 199 -14.20 -4.16 -0.64
C VAL A 199 -13.66 -5.21 0.31
N ALA A 200 -14.51 -5.86 1.09
CA ALA A 200 -14.14 -6.98 1.99
C ALA A 200 -14.74 -8.31 1.49
N ALA A 201 -14.33 -8.73 0.29
CA ALA A 201 -14.76 -9.99 -0.30
C ALA A 201 -14.10 -11.19 0.42
N PRO A 202 -14.87 -12.22 0.84
CA PRO A 202 -14.34 -13.35 1.62
C PRO A 202 -13.50 -14.33 0.79
N TRP A 203 -13.62 -14.31 -0.54
CA TRP A 203 -12.82 -15.14 -1.46
C TRP A 203 -11.55 -14.45 -1.95
N ASN A 204 -11.28 -13.21 -1.52
CA ASN A 204 -10.05 -12.53 -1.93
C ASN A 204 -8.84 -13.28 -1.33
N PRO A 205 -7.93 -13.85 -2.15
CA PRO A 205 -6.80 -14.61 -1.65
C PRO A 205 -5.84 -13.77 -0.80
N LEU A 206 -5.76 -12.45 -1.02
CA LEU A 206 -4.94 -11.55 -0.21
C LEU A 206 -5.50 -11.38 1.18
N HIS A 207 -6.83 -11.26 1.32
CA HIS A 207 -7.50 -11.21 2.62
C HIS A 207 -7.37 -12.54 3.40
N ALA A 208 -7.29 -13.67 2.68
CA ALA A 208 -7.06 -14.98 3.29
C ALA A 208 -5.61 -15.14 3.75
N ALA A 209 -4.64 -14.64 2.97
CA ALA A 209 -3.21 -14.76 3.26
C ALA A 209 -2.73 -13.74 4.31
N PHE A 210 -3.31 -12.54 4.34
CA PHE A 210 -2.86 -11.43 5.17
C PHE A 210 -3.99 -10.88 6.04
N ARG A 211 -3.69 -10.71 7.33
CA ARG A 211 -4.64 -10.09 8.28
C ARG A 211 -4.80 -8.58 8.05
N ASN A 212 -3.79 -7.96 7.45
CA ASN A 212 -3.89 -6.60 6.94
C ASN A 212 -4.70 -6.64 5.64
N ASN A 213 -5.83 -5.95 5.58
CA ASN A 213 -6.77 -5.94 4.47
C ASN A 213 -7.61 -4.65 4.47
N ALA A 214 -8.51 -4.52 3.49
CA ALA A 214 -9.39 -3.35 3.37
C ALA A 214 -10.16 -3.01 4.65
N ALA A 215 -10.70 -4.00 5.36
CA ALA A 215 -11.46 -3.76 6.59
C ALA A 215 -10.57 -3.36 7.78
N TYR A 216 -9.37 -3.95 7.86
CA TYR A 216 -8.37 -3.55 8.86
C TYR A 216 -7.97 -2.09 8.71
N HIS A 217 -7.68 -1.67 7.48
CA HIS A 217 -7.26 -0.33 7.15
C HIS A 217 -8.41 0.68 7.25
N ASP A 218 -9.64 0.28 6.93
CA ASP A 218 -10.82 1.13 7.10
C ASP A 218 -11.00 1.64 8.53
N VAL A 219 -10.75 0.79 9.55
CA VAL A 219 -10.79 1.20 10.97
C VAL A 219 -9.90 2.43 11.24
N HIS A 220 -8.78 2.55 10.53
CA HIS A 220 -7.86 3.67 10.66
C HIS A 220 -8.44 4.96 10.04
N HIS A 221 -9.08 4.86 8.88
CA HIS A 221 -9.74 5.98 8.18
C HIS A 221 -11.04 6.47 8.84
N GLN A 222 -11.65 5.63 9.68
CA GLN A 222 -12.84 6.03 10.44
C GLN A 222 -12.57 7.26 11.33
N ARG A 223 -13.63 8.01 11.63
CA ARG A 223 -13.55 9.16 12.53
C ARG A 223 -13.03 8.73 13.91
N GLY A 224 -11.86 9.23 14.31
CA GLY A 224 -11.19 8.83 15.56
C GLY A 224 -10.37 7.53 15.45
N GLY A 225 -10.17 7.02 14.23
CA GLY A 225 -9.37 5.84 13.87
C GLY A 225 -7.87 6.09 13.82
N GLY A 226 -7.43 7.33 13.55
CA GLY A 226 -6.02 7.73 13.39
C GLY A 226 -5.09 7.61 14.62
N ARG A 227 -5.42 6.74 15.57
CA ARG A 227 -4.58 6.30 16.69
C ARG A 227 -4.38 4.77 16.71
N ARG A 228 -4.86 4.06 15.68
CA ARG A 228 -4.97 2.61 15.62
C ARG A 228 -4.66 2.10 14.23
N ASN A 229 -4.31 0.82 14.13
CA ASN A 229 -4.12 0.07 12.88
C ASN A 229 -3.18 0.79 11.88
N PHE A 230 -1.96 1.11 12.31
CA PHE A 230 -0.97 1.81 11.48
C PHE A 230 -0.19 0.90 10.53
N SER A 231 -0.13 -0.41 10.80
CA SER A 231 0.64 -1.37 10.04
C SER A 231 0.13 -1.45 8.62
N GLN A 232 1.06 -1.50 7.67
CA GLN A 232 0.85 -1.70 6.25
C GLN A 232 2.19 -2.09 5.60
N PRO A 233 2.19 -2.82 4.47
CA PRO A 233 1.02 -3.39 3.81
C PRO A 233 0.73 -4.86 4.20
N PHE A 234 1.63 -5.63 4.81
CA PHE A 234 1.45 -7.09 4.88
C PHE A 234 0.88 -7.59 6.21
N PHE A 235 1.54 -7.29 7.32
CA PHE A 235 1.24 -7.87 8.62
C PHE A 235 0.69 -6.82 9.60
N VAL A 236 0.10 -7.30 10.70
CA VAL A 236 -0.44 -6.45 11.79
C VAL A 236 0.38 -6.57 13.08
N VAL A 237 1.61 -7.10 12.95
CA VAL A 237 2.46 -7.52 14.07
C VAL A 237 2.81 -6.32 14.95
N TRP A 238 3.22 -5.20 14.35
CA TRP A 238 3.61 -4.00 15.10
C TRP A 238 2.45 -3.39 15.88
N ASP A 239 1.26 -3.32 15.28
CA ASP A 239 0.07 -2.87 15.99
C ASP A 239 -0.26 -3.74 17.21
N ARG A 240 -0.09 -5.06 17.11
CA ARG A 240 -0.31 -5.98 18.24
C ARG A 240 0.76 -5.83 19.30
N MET A 241 2.03 -5.78 18.92
CA MET A 241 3.15 -5.66 19.85
C MET A 241 3.12 -4.35 20.64
N LEU A 242 2.71 -3.25 19.98
CA LEU A 242 2.76 -1.91 20.56
C LEU A 242 1.39 -1.40 21.01
N GLY A 243 0.38 -2.27 21.04
CA GLY A 243 -0.94 -1.99 21.61
C GLY A 243 -1.78 -0.98 20.82
N THR A 244 -1.51 -0.80 19.53
CA THR A 244 -2.27 0.08 18.62
C THR A 244 -3.24 -0.69 17.72
N HIS A 245 -3.29 -2.03 17.82
CA HIS A 245 -4.27 -2.86 17.13
C HIS A 245 -5.68 -2.64 17.67
N ALA A 246 -6.61 -2.34 16.77
CA ALA A 246 -8.04 -2.29 17.01
C ALA A 246 -8.74 -3.40 16.23
N PRO A 247 -9.34 -4.38 16.93
CA PRO A 247 -10.12 -5.40 16.27
C PRO A 247 -11.40 -4.78 15.70
N TYR A 248 -12.01 -5.47 14.74
CA TYR A 248 -13.24 -5.04 14.08
C TYR A 248 -14.17 -6.22 13.82
N GLU A 249 -15.44 -5.90 13.59
CA GLU A 249 -16.47 -6.82 13.11
C GLU A 249 -17.03 -6.28 11.78
N LEU A 250 -17.22 -7.16 10.80
CA LEU A 250 -17.96 -6.84 9.58
C LEU A 250 -19.43 -7.16 9.80
N ARG A 251 -20.29 -6.14 9.64
CA ARG A 251 -21.75 -6.32 9.71
C ARG A 251 -22.38 -5.95 8.39
N GLN A 252 -23.51 -6.58 8.08
CA GLN A 252 -24.33 -6.14 6.98
C GLN A 252 -24.90 -4.76 7.31
N ARG A 253 -24.72 -3.82 6.40
CA ARG A 253 -25.30 -2.48 6.52
C ARG A 253 -26.82 -2.60 6.49
N ARG A 254 -27.51 -1.80 7.32
CA ARG A 254 -28.98 -1.71 7.24
C ARG A 254 -29.36 -1.19 5.87
N ASP A 255 -30.28 -1.87 5.21
CA ASP A 255 -30.74 -1.53 3.88
C ASP A 255 -31.63 -0.27 3.96
N ASP A 256 -31.04 0.88 3.63
CA ASP A 256 -31.68 2.20 3.61
C ASP A 256 -32.00 2.67 2.17
N GLY A 257 -31.90 1.77 1.19
CA GLY A 257 -32.16 2.06 -0.22
C GLY A 257 -30.96 2.66 -0.98
N ASP A 258 -29.80 2.82 -0.33
CA ASP A 258 -28.56 3.37 -0.92
C ASP A 258 -27.61 2.27 -1.45
N GLY A 259 -28.10 1.04 -1.56
CA GLY A 259 -27.33 -0.14 -1.94
C GLY A 259 -26.61 -0.76 -0.74
N GLY A 260 -27.12 -1.90 -0.28
CA GLY A 260 -26.54 -2.66 0.83
C GLY A 260 -25.10 -3.10 0.58
N GLY A 261 -24.33 -3.19 1.67
CA GLY A 261 -22.94 -3.63 1.72
C GLY A 261 -22.55 -4.07 3.13
N LEU A 262 -21.28 -3.92 3.46
CA LEU A 262 -20.72 -4.14 4.79
C LEU A 262 -20.49 -2.81 5.53
N GLU A 263 -20.42 -2.89 6.85
CA GLU A 263 -19.97 -1.83 7.75
C GLU A 263 -18.89 -2.43 8.66
N VAL A 264 -17.74 -1.76 8.75
CA VAL A 264 -16.67 -2.11 9.69
C VAL A 264 -16.97 -1.44 11.03
N ARG A 265 -17.17 -2.23 12.09
CA ARG A 265 -17.31 -1.71 13.46
C ARG A 265 -16.08 -2.06 14.28
N ALA A 266 -15.28 -1.05 14.60
CA ALA A 266 -14.15 -1.22 15.50
C ALA A 266 -14.62 -1.48 16.93
N PHE A 267 -14.02 -2.47 17.61
CA PHE A 267 -14.26 -2.67 19.04
C PHE A 267 -13.55 -1.56 19.82
N THR A 268 -14.32 -0.71 20.49
CA THR A 268 -13.77 0.21 21.49
C THR A 268 -13.36 -0.59 22.72
N LYS A 269 -12.10 -0.44 23.16
CA LYS A 269 -11.58 -1.03 24.41
C LYS A 269 -12.52 -0.61 25.56
N GLY A 270 -13.39 -1.53 26.00
CA GLY A 270 -14.53 -1.28 26.89
C GLY A 270 -15.82 -2.02 26.51
N GLN A 271 -15.97 -2.43 25.25
CA GLN A 271 -17.05 -3.28 24.77
C GLN A 271 -16.48 -4.64 24.33
N GLY A 272 -16.56 -5.65 25.19
CA GLY A 272 -16.33 -7.04 24.77
C GLY A 272 -15.01 -7.71 25.18
N GLN A 273 -14.51 -7.45 26.40
CA GLN A 273 -13.78 -8.48 27.15
C GLN A 273 -14.62 -8.93 28.34
N THR A 274 -15.79 -9.50 28.05
CA THR A 274 -16.34 -10.55 28.91
C THR A 274 -15.79 -11.87 28.40
N THR A 275 -14.86 -12.41 29.18
CA THR A 275 -14.37 -13.80 29.17
C THR A 275 -15.33 -14.81 28.56
N ARG A 276 -14.80 -15.66 27.68
CA ARG A 276 -14.83 -17.12 27.80
C ARG A 276 -13.69 -17.73 27.01
#